data_AF-A0A0Q2M7I7-F1
#
_entry.id   AF-A0A0Q2M7I7-F1
#
_cell.length_a   1.000
_cell.length_b   1.000
_cell.length_c   1.000
_cell.angle_alpha   90.00
_cell.angle_beta   90.00
_cell.angle_gamma   90.00
#
_symmetry.space_group_name_H-M   'P 1'
#
loop_
_entity.id
_entity.type
_entity.pdbx_description
1 polymer ?
#
loop_
_entity_poly.entity_id
_entity_poly.type
_entity_poly.pdbx_seq_one_letter_code
_entity_poly.pdbx_strand_id
1 'polypeptide(L)'
;MIDWEEVNVPRGAYISWGQEIGQHVTGRVLEYGIDTGKDFNGKVCPSIMIELIEPADSIGSKGRSRHDAGEVVQLDVAQESLKRALHAADPAPGDLVKITLENLVSRPNGVGKEFGIKIARQAAQIEVVHLDDDDEQSSF
;
A
#
# COMPACT_ATOMS: atom_id res chain seq x y z
N MET A 1 -33.37 -0.69 -18.59
CA MET A 1 -32.89 -1.55 -17.49
C MET A 1 -31.47 -1.12 -17.20
N ILE A 2 -31.16 -0.82 -15.94
CA ILE A 2 -29.79 -0.48 -15.54
C ILE A 2 -29.12 -1.83 -15.24
N ASP A 3 -28.04 -2.12 -15.94
CA ASP A 3 -27.20 -3.30 -15.70
C ASP A 3 -26.30 -2.96 -14.51
N TRP A 4 -26.52 -3.61 -13.37
CA TRP A 4 -25.71 -3.42 -12.18
C TRP A 4 -24.60 -4.46 -12.19
N GLU A 5 -23.36 -4.02 -12.40
CA GLU A 5 -22.20 -4.89 -12.38
C GLU A 5 -21.81 -5.24 -10.93
N GLU A 6 -21.64 -6.53 -10.65
CA GLU A 6 -21.27 -7.01 -9.32
C GLU A 6 -19.77 -6.77 -9.12
N VAL A 7 -19.42 -5.58 -8.62
CA VAL A 7 -18.03 -5.23 -8.30
C VAL A 7 -17.59 -6.04 -7.08
N ASN A 8 -16.77 -7.07 -7.30
CA ASN A 8 -16.09 -7.77 -6.23
C ASN A 8 -15.03 -6.84 -5.63
N VAL A 9 -15.38 -6.13 -4.57
CA VAL A 9 -14.44 -5.29 -3.83
C VAL A 9 -13.51 -6.23 -3.05
N PRO A 10 -12.24 -6.40 -3.45
CA PRO A 10 -11.31 -7.22 -2.69
C PRO A 10 -11.24 -6.62 -1.29
N ARG A 11 -11.49 -7.44 -0.27
CA ARG A 11 -11.24 -7.04 1.12
C ARG A 11 -9.75 -6.79 1.23
N GLY A 12 -9.35 -5.52 1.20
CA GLY A 12 -7.94 -5.11 1.25
C GLY A 12 -7.21 -5.90 2.34
N ALA A 13 -6.14 -6.58 1.96
CA ALA A 13 -5.36 -7.38 2.89
C ALA A 13 -4.64 -6.44 3.86
N TYR A 14 -4.68 -6.71 5.16
CA TYR A 14 -4.06 -5.82 6.15
C TYR A 14 -2.60 -6.21 6.39
N ILE A 15 -1.67 -5.29 6.10
CA ILE A 15 -0.25 -5.49 6.45
C ILE A 15 0.00 -5.04 7.88
N SER A 16 0.49 -5.97 8.69
CA SER A 16 1.03 -5.71 10.03
C SER A 16 2.56 -5.83 10.01
N TRP A 17 3.20 -4.94 10.77
CA TRP A 17 4.66 -4.93 10.92
C TRP A 17 5.08 -5.78 12.12
N GLY A 18 6.02 -6.70 11.92
CA GLY A 18 6.60 -7.52 12.97
C GLY A 18 7.72 -6.80 13.73
N GLN A 19 8.68 -7.57 14.24
CA GLN A 19 9.96 -7.08 14.76
C GLN A 19 11.12 -7.45 13.83
N GLU A 20 10.82 -7.82 12.58
CA GLU A 20 11.83 -8.23 11.60
C GLU A 20 12.34 -7.00 10.85
N ILE A 21 13.52 -6.51 11.21
CA ILE A 21 14.18 -5.40 10.50
C ILE A 21 14.44 -5.82 9.06
N GLY A 22 14.13 -4.94 8.10
CA GLY A 22 14.21 -5.22 6.67
C GLY A 22 12.90 -5.70 6.04
N GLN A 23 11.88 -5.99 6.85
CA GLN A 23 10.51 -6.14 6.34
C GLN A 23 10.18 -4.88 5.53
N HIS A 24 9.70 -5.06 4.30
CA HIS A 24 9.31 -3.96 3.45
C HIS A 24 8.06 -4.30 2.67
N VAL A 25 7.37 -3.24 2.27
CA VAL A 25 6.17 -3.30 1.46
C VAL A 25 6.37 -2.29 0.35
N THR A 26 6.37 -2.78 -0.88
CA THR A 26 6.46 -1.92 -2.06
C THR A 26 5.20 -2.09 -2.88
N GLY A 27 4.54 -0.98 -3.17
CA GLY A 27 3.31 -0.99 -3.92
C GLY A 27 2.98 0.34 -4.56
N ARG A 28 2.07 0.29 -5.52
CA ARG A 28 1.46 1.45 -6.15
C ARG A 28 0.36 1.98 -5.24
N VAL A 29 0.38 3.26 -4.93
CA VAL A 29 -0.65 3.91 -4.13
C VAL A 29 -1.93 3.97 -4.93
N LEU A 30 -2.99 3.36 -4.41
CA LEU A 30 -4.33 3.44 -4.96
C LEU A 30 -5.11 4.57 -4.29
N GLU A 31 -5.04 4.62 -2.96
CA GLU A 31 -5.75 5.60 -2.16
C GLU A 31 -4.93 5.97 -0.92
N TYR A 32 -4.95 7.24 -0.54
CA TYR A 32 -4.38 7.72 0.71
C TYR A 32 -5.38 8.64 1.39
N GLY A 33 -5.73 8.32 2.64
CA GLY A 33 -6.59 9.17 3.46
C GLY A 33 -5.95 9.43 4.82
N ILE A 34 -5.92 10.70 5.21
CA ILE A 34 -5.26 11.16 6.44
C ILE A 34 -6.12 10.85 7.69
N ASP A 35 -7.44 10.73 7.50
CA ASP A 35 -8.44 10.54 8.56
C ASP A 35 -9.39 9.36 8.29
N THR A 36 -8.99 8.43 7.42
CA THR A 36 -9.84 7.32 6.96
C THR A 36 -9.65 6.02 7.75
N GLY A 37 -8.52 5.84 8.42
CA GLY A 37 -8.20 4.66 9.24
C GLY A 37 -8.54 4.83 10.72
N LYS A 38 -8.58 3.72 11.45
CA LYS A 38 -8.66 3.71 12.93
C LYS A 38 -7.59 2.81 13.50
N ASP A 39 -6.81 3.33 14.44
CA ASP A 39 -5.86 2.54 15.22
C ASP A 39 -6.60 1.54 16.15
N PHE A 40 -5.86 0.56 16.67
CA PHE A 40 -6.33 -0.41 17.66
C PHE A 40 -6.98 0.23 18.91
N ASN A 41 -6.67 1.50 19.20
CA ASN A 41 -7.26 2.25 20.30
C ASN A 41 -8.43 3.15 19.89
N GLY A 42 -8.97 2.98 18.67
CA GLY A 42 -10.12 3.73 18.14
C GLY A 42 -9.81 5.17 17.72
N LYS A 43 -8.54 5.57 17.71
CA LYS A 43 -8.12 6.89 17.24
C LYS A 43 -8.03 6.92 15.73
N VAL A 44 -8.53 8.00 15.13
CA VAL A 44 -8.41 8.24 13.70
C VAL A 44 -6.93 8.31 13.32
N CYS A 45 -6.52 7.48 12.38
CA CYS A 45 -5.16 7.44 11.84
C CYS A 45 -5.20 7.44 10.32
N PRO A 46 -4.12 7.88 9.65
CA PRO A 46 -4.04 7.75 8.21
C PRO A 46 -4.13 6.28 7.80
N SER A 47 -4.76 6.02 6.67
CA SER A 47 -4.70 4.73 5.99
C SER A 47 -4.21 4.94 4.57
N ILE A 48 -3.35 4.03 4.11
CA ILE A 48 -2.91 3.99 2.72
C ILE A 48 -3.26 2.64 2.13
N MET A 49 -3.90 2.66 0.97
CA MET A 49 -4.19 1.46 0.19
C MET A 49 -3.20 1.42 -0.97
N ILE A 50 -2.46 0.32 -1.05
CA ILE A 50 -1.45 0.12 -2.08
C ILE A 50 -1.63 -1.24 -2.75
N GLU A 51 -1.43 -1.28 -4.05
CA GLU A 51 -1.32 -2.50 -4.82
C GLU A 51 0.13 -2.98 -4.80
N LEU A 52 0.37 -4.18 -4.29
CA LEU A 52 1.72 -4.73 -4.18
C LEU A 52 2.33 -4.94 -5.56
N ILE A 53 3.56 -4.46 -5.78
CA ILE A 53 4.33 -4.78 -7.00
C ILE A 53 5.29 -5.96 -6.78
N GLU A 54 5.56 -6.28 -5.52
CA GLU A 54 6.40 -7.39 -5.09
C GLU A 54 5.73 -8.06 -3.89
N PRO A 55 5.93 -9.37 -3.66
CA PRO A 55 5.32 -10.06 -2.55
C PRO A 55 5.75 -9.45 -1.21
N ALA A 56 4.78 -9.22 -0.33
CA ALA A 56 4.98 -8.61 0.97
C ALA A 56 4.49 -9.52 2.08
N ASP A 57 5.22 -9.55 3.20
CA ASP A 57 4.81 -10.29 4.38
C ASP A 57 4.11 -9.37 5.37
N SER A 58 2.99 -9.85 5.91
CA SER A 58 2.26 -9.29 7.04
C SER A 58 2.57 -10.13 8.27
N ILE A 59 3.16 -9.53 9.29
CA ILE A 59 3.50 -10.21 10.55
C ILE A 59 2.61 -9.62 11.64
N GLY A 60 1.59 -10.37 12.01
CA GLY A 60 0.65 -10.00 13.07
C GLY A 60 0.70 -10.96 14.25
N SER A 61 -0.10 -10.68 15.28
CA SER A 61 -0.23 -11.56 16.46
C SER A 61 -0.76 -12.96 16.13
N LYS A 62 -1.39 -13.14 14.96
CA LYS A 62 -1.93 -14.41 14.46
C LYS A 62 -0.92 -15.22 13.63
N GLY A 63 0.27 -14.68 13.37
CA GLY A 63 1.30 -15.31 12.54
C GLY A 63 1.72 -14.44 11.35
N ARG A 64 2.52 -15.05 10.45
CA ARG A 64 2.97 -14.45 9.20
C ARG A 64 2.00 -14.83 8.08
N SER A 65 1.45 -13.83 7.40
CA SER A 65 0.66 -13.97 6.19
C SER A 65 1.45 -13.38 5.04
N ARG A 66 1.61 -14.13 3.96
CA ARG A 66 2.27 -13.65 2.75
C ARG A 66 1.21 -13.15 1.78
N HIS A 67 1.48 -12.00 1.18
CA HIS A 67 0.71 -11.42 0.10
C HIS A 67 1.55 -11.44 -1.17
N ASP A 68 0.94 -11.87 -2.27
CA ASP A 68 1.59 -11.94 -3.57
C ASP A 68 1.56 -10.57 -4.28
N ALA A 69 2.42 -10.41 -5.29
CA ALA A 69 2.38 -9.23 -6.14
C ALA A 69 1.04 -9.16 -6.88
N GLY A 70 0.49 -7.95 -7.03
CA GLY A 70 -0.83 -7.67 -7.58
C GLY A 70 -1.95 -7.65 -6.54
N GLU A 71 -1.68 -8.05 -5.29
CA GLU A 71 -2.69 -7.94 -4.23
C GLU A 71 -2.82 -6.50 -3.72
N VAL A 72 -4.07 -6.08 -3.50
CA VAL A 72 -4.38 -4.80 -2.88
C VAL A 72 -4.35 -4.95 -1.37
N VAL A 73 -3.48 -4.16 -0.73
CA VAL A 73 -3.29 -4.18 0.71
C VAL A 73 -3.56 -2.82 1.32
N GLN A 74 -4.17 -2.84 2.49
CA GLN A 74 -4.40 -1.66 3.32
C GLN A 74 -3.38 -1.64 4.46
N LEU A 75 -2.73 -0.50 4.64
CA LEU A 75 -1.86 -0.23 5.76
C LEU A 75 -2.46 0.88 6.63
N ASP A 76 -2.79 0.53 7.86
CA ASP A 76 -3.16 1.50 8.88
C ASP A 76 -1.91 2.04 9.56
N VAL A 77 -1.83 3.37 9.59
CA VAL A 77 -0.66 4.10 10.04
C VAL A 77 -0.80 4.43 11.53
N ALA A 78 -0.85 3.39 12.33
CA ALA A 78 -0.95 3.48 13.80
C ALA A 78 0.33 4.07 14.44
N GLN A 79 1.49 3.85 13.81
CA GLN A 79 2.78 4.23 14.37
C GLN A 79 3.10 5.71 14.08
N GLU A 80 3.49 6.48 15.10
CA GLU A 80 3.79 7.92 14.96
C GLU A 80 4.89 8.21 13.94
N SER A 81 5.92 7.37 13.87
CA SER A 81 7.02 7.47 12.90
C SER A 81 6.50 7.35 11.48
N LEU A 82 5.70 6.32 11.21
CA LEU A 82 5.09 6.07 9.92
C LEU A 82 4.08 7.18 9.55
N LYS A 83 3.33 7.70 10.53
CA LYS A 83 2.39 8.83 10.33
C LYS A 83 3.12 10.08 9.87
N ARG A 84 4.22 10.44 10.53
CA ARG A 84 5.05 11.58 10.13
C ARG A 84 5.69 11.37 8.78
N ALA A 85 6.23 10.17 8.55
CA ALA A 85 6.89 9.85 7.29
C ALA A 85 5.91 9.91 6.13
N LEU A 86 4.72 9.28 6.22
CA LEU A 86 3.69 9.33 5.17
C LEU A 86 3.12 10.72 4.96
N HIS A 87 2.91 11.49 6.02
CA HIS A 87 2.45 12.88 5.90
C HIS A 87 3.51 13.79 5.25
N ALA A 88 4.80 13.57 5.51
CA ALA A 88 5.87 14.29 4.83
C ALA A 88 6.04 13.83 3.37
N ALA A 89 5.78 12.55 3.14
CA ALA A 89 5.79 11.92 1.83
C ALA A 89 4.61 12.30 0.94
N ASP A 90 3.48 12.77 1.50
CA ASP A 90 2.26 13.19 0.79
C ASP A 90 1.94 12.31 -0.44
N PRO A 91 1.78 10.98 -0.28
CA PRO A 91 1.63 10.06 -1.40
C PRO A 91 0.33 10.32 -2.16
N ALA A 92 0.42 10.39 -3.49
CA ALA A 92 -0.73 10.53 -4.36
C ALA A 92 -1.09 9.18 -5.02
N PRO A 93 -2.36 8.95 -5.39
CA PRO A 93 -2.73 7.83 -6.23
C PRO A 93 -1.87 7.79 -7.50
N GLY A 94 -1.31 6.62 -7.81
CA GLY A 94 -0.36 6.43 -8.93
C GLY A 94 1.11 6.70 -8.59
N ASP A 95 1.46 6.94 -7.32
CA ASP A 95 2.85 6.93 -6.88
C ASP A 95 3.29 5.50 -6.52
N LEU A 96 4.58 5.20 -6.68
CA LEU A 96 5.15 3.96 -6.15
C LEU A 96 5.78 4.25 -4.79
N VAL A 97 5.31 3.58 -3.74
CA VAL A 97 5.83 3.72 -2.38
C VAL A 97 6.52 2.44 -1.93
N LYS A 98 7.70 2.59 -1.33
CA LYS A 98 8.41 1.53 -0.60
C LYS A 98 8.53 1.93 0.85
N ILE A 99 7.88 1.18 1.73
CA ILE A 99 7.94 1.35 3.17
C ILE A 99 8.81 0.22 3.71
N THR A 100 9.86 0.53 4.46
CA THR A 100 10.77 -0.45 5.05
C THR A 100 10.85 -0.23 6.55
N LEU A 101 10.76 -1.31 7.33
CA LEU A 101 11.11 -1.29 8.74
C LEU A 101 12.64 -1.23 8.87
N GLU A 102 13.17 -0.04 9.14
CA GLU A 102 14.61 0.20 9.15
C GLU A 102 15.25 -0.04 10.52
N ASN A 103 14.53 0.27 11.60
CA ASN A 103 15.11 0.19 12.93
C ASN A 103 14.07 -0.09 14.02
N LEU A 104 14.54 -0.69 15.12
CA LEU A 104 13.77 -0.91 16.33
C LEU A 104 14.43 -0.14 17.48
N VAL A 105 13.76 0.89 17.95
CA VAL A 105 14.25 1.75 19.04
C VAL A 105 13.62 1.29 20.34
N SER A 106 14.45 0.83 21.27
CA SER A 106 14.00 0.53 22.63
C SER A 106 13.65 1.84 23.35
N ARG A 107 12.41 1.95 23.83
CA ARG A 107 11.90 3.09 24.59
C ARG A 107 11.47 2.61 25.98
N PRO A 108 11.43 3.49 26.99
CA PRO A 108 11.00 3.13 28.35
C PRO A 108 9.60 2.50 28.43
N ASN A 109 8.73 2.74 27.43
CA ASN A 109 7.37 2.17 27.35
C ASN A 109 7.20 1.08 26.28
N GLY A 110 8.30 0.49 25.77
CA GLY A 110 8.28 -0.59 24.78
C GLY A 110 9.18 -0.35 23.57
N VAL A 111 9.01 -1.16 22.52
CA VAL A 111 9.81 -1.04 21.29
C VAL A 111 9.10 -0.13 20.29
N GLY A 112 9.70 1.03 19.99
CA GLY A 112 9.29 1.88 18.88
C GLY A 112 9.89 1.38 17.57
N LYS A 113 9.14 1.47 16.47
CA LYS A 113 9.63 1.09 15.14
C LYS A 113 9.88 2.33 14.30
N GLU A 114 11.00 2.36 13.60
CA GLU A 114 11.34 3.42 12.66
C GLU A 114 11.22 2.88 11.24
N PHE A 115 10.54 3.64 10.40
CA PHE A 115 10.26 3.26 9.02
C PHE A 115 10.91 4.25 8.07
N GLY A 116 11.60 3.70 7.07
CA GLY A 116 12.06 4.43 5.91
C GLY A 116 11.00 4.39 4.82
N ILE A 117 10.67 5.55 4.26
CA ILE A 117 9.75 5.64 3.12
C ILE A 117 10.50 6.19 1.92
N LYS A 118 10.40 5.47 0.80
CA LYS A 118 10.86 5.95 -0.51
C LYS A 118 9.65 6.06 -1.42
N ILE A 119 9.53 7.17 -2.15
CA ILE A 119 8.46 7.38 -3.12
C ILE A 119 9.08 7.70 -4.47
N ALA A 120 8.66 6.96 -5.50
CA ALA A 120 8.86 7.33 -6.88
C ALA A 120 7.56 7.96 -7.40
N ARG A 121 7.61 9.30 -7.55
CA ARG A 121 6.46 10.11 -7.98
C ARG A 121 6.13 9.81 -9.43
N GLN A 122 4.84 9.60 -9.73
CA GLN A 122 4.33 9.34 -11.09
C GLN A 122 4.99 8.16 -11.83
N ALA A 123 5.75 7.30 -11.14
CA ALA A 123 6.41 6.15 -11.76
C ALA A 123 5.42 5.10 -12.29
N ALA A 124 4.15 5.22 -11.91
CA ALA A 124 3.09 4.31 -12.29
C ALA A 124 2.25 4.79 -13.50
N GLN A 125 2.60 5.94 -14.10
CA GLN A 125 2.00 6.42 -15.36
C GLN A 125 2.66 5.81 -16.61
N ILE A 126 2.93 4.51 -16.64
CA ILE A 126 3.39 3.79 -17.84
C ILE A 126 2.85 2.35 -17.64
N GLU A 127 1.90 1.78 -18.36
CA GLU A 127 1.49 1.85 -19.77
C GLU A 127 -0.04 1.73 -19.88
N VAL A 128 -0.68 2.57 -20.68
CA VAL A 128 -1.86 2.14 -21.45
C VAL A 128 -1.39 2.07 -22.88
N VAL A 129 -0.88 0.92 -23.32
CA VAL A 129 -0.69 0.68 -24.74
C VAL A 129 -2.08 0.36 -25.30
N HIS A 130 -2.65 1.29 -26.07
CA HIS A 130 -3.69 0.94 -27.03
C HIS A 130 -2.99 0.21 -28.19
N LEU A 131 -3.05 -1.12 -28.18
CA LEU A 131 -2.85 -1.94 -29.37
C LEU A 131 -4.23 -2.31 -29.89
N ASP A 132 -4.84 -1.38 -30.63
CA ASP A 132 -5.87 -1.74 -31.61
C ASP A 132 -5.23 -1.57 -32.99
N ASP A 133 -4.43 -2.58 -33.34
CA ASP A 133 -4.15 -2.98 -34.71
C ASP A 133 -5.14 -4.11 -35.00
N ASP A 134 -6.23 -3.80 -35.71
CA ASP A 134 -7.00 -4.78 -36.49
C ASP A 134 -7.56 -4.07 -37.72
N ASP A 135 -6.76 -4.18 -38.77
CA ASP A 135 -7.15 -4.56 -40.14
C ASP A 135 -8.65 -4.56 -40.43
N GLU A 136 -9.08 -3.82 -41.46
CA GLU A 136 -9.94 -4.38 -42.51
C GLU A 136 -10.16 -3.38 -43.67
N GLN A 137 -9.79 -3.84 -44.87
CA GLN A 137 -10.54 -3.66 -46.14
C GLN A 137 -10.49 -2.29 -46.88
N SER A 138 -10.30 -2.18 -48.21
CA SER A 138 -10.25 -3.12 -49.33
C SER A 138 -9.49 -2.49 -50.50
N SER A 139 -8.96 -3.34 -51.38
CA SER A 139 -8.57 -3.04 -52.76
C SER A 139 -9.73 -2.41 -53.56
N PHE A 140 -9.43 -1.41 -54.40
CA PHE A 140 -9.61 -1.41 -55.88
C PHE A 140 -9.13 -0.10 -56.50
#